data_AF-A0AA35PZN0-F1
#
_entry.id   AF-A0AA35PZN0-F1
#
_cell.length_a   1.000
_cell.length_b   1.000
_cell.length_c   1.000
_cell.angle_alpha   90.00
_cell.angle_beta   90.00
_cell.angle_gamma   90.00
#
_symmetry.space_group_name_H-M   'P 1'
#
loop_
_entity.id
_entity.type
_entity.pdbx_description
1 polymer ?
#
loop_
_entity_poly.entity_id
_entity_poly.type
_entity_poly.pdbx_seq_one_letter_code
_entity_poly.pdbx_strand_id
1 'polypeptide(L)'
;MQVSSAARSSFENVSTVHVLQTKTIRHMSASINSTVSLTSRSINGDVVQPDDPFILNPIQQLYMQFQNDPRRCFDQHFFLRLRSDVTPDSLSKAMHTIVSRHPMLHARFDQKNDGRWEQRVVPDDVSNSLLYLDVVTDTDASFAESTAAGHHIRRCWGAFNIERAHHFVIDLVSWRILLEDHQASVSLPMSSTSFQVWCARQEKYASSLNPEPESPSRLQPPRLDYWGVANNTNIEGAATAKNFSLDSTTSAAILGWCNDVFDTQPVELMIAALIYSFSLVFSDRPTLAVFSEGHGREVFDDGIDLSRNIG
;
A
#
# COMPACT_ATOMS: atom_id res chain seq x y z
N MET A 1 -6.26 -2.97 -10.63
CA MET A 1 -6.04 -4.09 -9.67
C MET A 1 -7.32 -4.77 -9.21
N GLN A 2 -8.30 -4.11 -8.58
CA GLN A 2 -9.53 -4.78 -8.12
C GLN A 2 -10.31 -5.50 -9.25
N VAL A 3 -10.45 -4.87 -10.42
CA VAL A 3 -11.05 -5.52 -11.61
C VAL A 3 -10.28 -6.77 -12.01
N SER A 4 -8.95 -6.73 -11.98
CA SER A 4 -8.09 -7.89 -12.26
C SER A 4 -8.28 -8.99 -11.20
N SER A 5 -8.29 -8.65 -9.91
CA SER A 5 -8.54 -9.60 -8.80
C SER A 5 -9.91 -10.27 -8.92
N ALA A 6 -10.97 -9.48 -9.13
CA ALA A 6 -12.33 -9.96 -9.29
C ALA A 6 -12.47 -10.82 -10.56
N ALA A 7 -11.89 -10.38 -11.68
CA ALA A 7 -11.89 -11.15 -12.91
C ALA A 7 -11.16 -12.48 -12.76
N ARG A 8 -9.99 -12.51 -12.08
CA ARG A 8 -9.23 -13.73 -11.79
C ARG A 8 -9.98 -14.78 -10.97
N SER A 9 -10.94 -14.36 -10.15
CA SER A 9 -11.82 -15.29 -9.43
C SER A 9 -12.78 -16.07 -10.34
N SER A 10 -13.07 -15.53 -11.53
CA SER A 10 -14.04 -16.10 -12.49
C SER A 10 -13.41 -16.50 -13.83
N PHE A 11 -12.25 -15.94 -14.18
CA PHE A 11 -11.53 -16.08 -15.45
C PHE A 11 -10.03 -16.05 -15.16
N GLU A 12 -9.29 -17.12 -15.45
CA GLU A 12 -7.90 -17.28 -15.00
C GLU A 12 -6.92 -16.20 -15.51
N ASN A 13 -7.23 -15.51 -16.62
CA ASN A 13 -6.26 -14.77 -17.43
C ASN A 13 -6.56 -13.26 -17.61
N VAL A 14 -6.85 -12.51 -16.55
CA VAL A 14 -6.99 -11.04 -16.66
C VAL A 14 -5.95 -10.35 -15.79
N SER A 15 -4.96 -9.67 -16.39
CA SER A 15 -3.94 -8.88 -15.66
C SER A 15 -4.31 -7.40 -15.55
N THR A 16 -3.68 -6.65 -14.66
CA THR A 16 -3.90 -5.19 -14.58
C THR A 16 -3.47 -4.50 -15.87
N VAL A 17 -2.35 -4.94 -16.47
CA VAL A 17 -1.87 -4.45 -17.78
C VAL A 17 -2.92 -4.69 -18.87
N HIS A 18 -3.50 -5.89 -18.88
CA HIS A 18 -4.54 -6.27 -19.84
C HIS A 18 -5.81 -5.41 -19.70
N VAL A 19 -6.22 -5.10 -18.47
CA VAL A 19 -7.33 -4.18 -18.18
C VAL A 19 -7.05 -2.78 -18.74
N LEU A 20 -5.84 -2.27 -18.51
CA LEU A 20 -5.45 -0.92 -18.96
C LEU A 20 -5.30 -0.84 -20.49
N GLN A 21 -4.80 -1.89 -21.14
CA GLN A 21 -4.59 -1.91 -22.59
C GLN A 21 -5.88 -2.07 -23.39
N THR A 22 -6.83 -2.89 -22.91
CA THR A 22 -8.04 -3.20 -23.69
C THR A 22 -9.10 -2.10 -23.61
N LYS A 23 -9.04 -1.24 -22.57
CA LYS A 23 -9.87 -0.05 -22.27
C LYS A 23 -11.41 -0.28 -22.29
N THR A 24 -11.92 -1.40 -22.78
CA THR A 24 -13.35 -1.74 -22.88
C THR A 24 -13.59 -3.22 -22.63
N ILE A 25 -14.78 -3.56 -22.08
CA ILE A 25 -15.21 -4.94 -21.84
C ILE A 25 -15.22 -5.77 -23.13
N ARG A 26 -15.65 -5.17 -24.25
CA ARG A 26 -15.70 -5.84 -25.56
C ARG A 26 -14.30 -6.32 -25.99
N HIS A 27 -13.31 -5.44 -25.97
CA HIS A 27 -11.94 -5.82 -26.36
C HIS A 27 -11.34 -6.81 -25.37
N MET A 28 -11.59 -6.63 -24.08
CA MET A 28 -11.15 -7.57 -23.05
C MET A 28 -11.72 -8.98 -23.32
N SER A 29 -13.03 -9.10 -23.55
CA SER A 29 -13.68 -10.39 -23.84
C SER A 29 -13.15 -11.09 -25.10
N ALA A 30 -12.79 -10.31 -26.14
CA ALA A 30 -12.26 -10.86 -27.38
C ALA A 30 -10.84 -11.43 -27.20
N SER A 31 -10.06 -10.86 -26.29
CA SER A 31 -8.68 -11.26 -26.01
C SER A 31 -8.53 -12.39 -24.97
N ILE A 32 -9.50 -12.56 -24.07
CA ILE A 32 -9.51 -13.63 -23.05
C ILE A 32 -9.55 -15.02 -23.69
N ASN A 33 -10.25 -15.19 -24.83
CA ASN A 33 -10.34 -16.47 -25.53
C ASN A 33 -9.07 -16.87 -26.29
N SER A 34 -8.11 -15.95 -26.45
CA SER A 34 -6.89 -16.14 -27.25
C SER A 34 -5.64 -16.36 -26.40
N THR A 35 -5.73 -16.17 -25.09
CA THR A 35 -4.61 -16.34 -24.16
C THR A 35 -4.61 -17.77 -23.64
N VAL A 36 -3.63 -18.54 -24.08
CA VAL A 36 -3.22 -19.84 -23.50
C VAL A 36 -3.38 -19.79 -21.99
N SER A 37 -4.03 -20.81 -21.40
CA SER A 37 -4.15 -20.97 -19.94
C SER A 37 -2.87 -20.53 -19.25
N LEU A 38 -2.94 -19.46 -18.45
CA LEU A 38 -1.95 -19.21 -17.42
C LEU A 38 -2.30 -20.15 -16.25
N THR A 39 -2.51 -21.44 -16.53
CA THR A 39 -2.36 -22.49 -15.53
C THR A 39 -0.99 -22.26 -14.99
N SER A 40 -0.93 -21.76 -13.75
CA SER A 40 0.21 -21.81 -12.85
C SER A 40 1.47 -22.25 -13.58
N ARG A 41 2.09 -21.36 -14.36
CA ARG A 41 3.53 -21.45 -14.51
C ARG A 41 4.03 -21.12 -13.11
N SER A 42 3.95 -22.11 -12.22
CA SER A 42 5.01 -22.39 -11.28
C SER A 42 6.23 -22.50 -12.18
N ILE A 43 6.85 -21.35 -12.44
CA ILE A 43 8.12 -21.29 -13.12
C ILE A 43 9.03 -22.03 -12.16
N ASN A 44 9.28 -23.29 -12.48
CA ASN A 44 10.26 -24.14 -11.83
C ASN A 44 11.56 -23.32 -11.69
N GLY A 45 11.78 -22.74 -10.51
CA GLY A 45 12.86 -21.78 -10.28
C GLY A 45 12.69 -20.98 -8.99
N ASP A 46 11.46 -20.62 -8.61
CA ASP A 46 11.19 -19.81 -7.41
C ASP A 46 10.58 -20.67 -6.28
N VAL A 47 11.11 -21.87 -6.04
CA VAL A 47 10.71 -22.67 -4.86
C VAL A 47 11.37 -22.03 -3.66
N VAL A 48 10.60 -21.23 -2.95
CA VAL A 48 11.03 -20.70 -1.67
C VAL A 48 10.53 -21.60 -0.56
N GLN A 49 11.41 -21.99 0.37
CA GLN A 49 10.96 -22.80 1.50
C GLN A 49 10.22 -21.92 2.50
N PRO A 50 9.17 -22.46 3.13
CA PRO A 50 8.58 -21.82 4.29
C PRO A 50 9.66 -21.56 5.37
N ASP A 51 9.61 -20.40 6.03
CA ASP A 51 10.57 -19.94 7.04
C ASP A 51 11.98 -19.55 6.55
N ASP A 52 12.27 -19.63 5.25
CA ASP A 52 13.56 -19.12 4.73
C ASP A 52 13.63 -17.60 4.92
N PRO A 53 14.70 -17.07 5.54
CA PRO A 53 14.91 -15.62 5.58
C PRO A 53 15.14 -15.04 4.19
N PHE A 54 14.59 -13.86 3.95
CA PHE A 54 14.73 -13.13 2.70
C PHE A 54 14.97 -11.64 2.93
N ILE A 55 15.43 -10.96 1.88
CA ILE A 55 15.81 -9.55 1.95
C ILE A 55 14.59 -8.64 2.15
N LEU A 56 14.82 -7.47 2.75
CA LEU A 56 13.84 -6.38 2.76
C LEU A 56 13.58 -5.86 1.34
N ASN A 57 12.35 -5.45 1.05
CA ASN A 57 12.02 -4.77 -0.20
C ASN A 57 12.59 -3.32 -0.22
N PRO A 58 12.59 -2.61 -1.37
CA PRO A 58 13.20 -1.28 -1.45
C PRO A 58 12.67 -0.25 -0.45
N ILE A 59 11.35 -0.21 -0.20
CA ILE A 59 10.76 0.76 0.74
C ILE A 59 11.07 0.40 2.20
N GLN A 60 11.12 -0.89 2.54
CA GLN A 60 11.55 -1.38 3.84
C GLN A 60 13.03 -1.05 4.09
N GLN A 61 13.89 -1.21 3.08
CA GLN A 61 15.30 -0.79 3.17
C GLN A 61 15.43 0.72 3.35
N LEU A 62 14.68 1.52 2.58
CA LEU A 62 14.67 2.98 2.70
C LEU A 62 14.23 3.42 4.10
N TYR A 63 13.16 2.81 4.64
CA TYR A 63 12.71 3.07 6.01
C TYR A 63 13.82 2.82 7.02
N MET A 64 14.51 1.68 6.93
CA MET A 64 15.60 1.32 7.84
C MET A 64 16.84 2.22 7.71
N GLN A 65 17.01 2.97 6.61
CA GLN A 65 18.07 3.98 6.50
C GLN A 65 17.78 5.25 7.30
N PHE A 66 16.50 5.61 7.45
CA PHE A 66 16.07 6.77 8.22
C PHE A 66 15.69 6.43 9.66
N GLN A 67 15.29 5.19 9.90
CA GLN A 67 14.85 4.70 11.20
C GLN A 67 15.49 3.36 11.54
N ASN A 68 16.60 3.41 12.27
CA ASN A 68 17.33 2.22 12.67
C ASN A 68 16.68 1.49 13.88
N ASP A 69 15.69 2.10 14.54
CA ASP A 69 14.93 1.45 15.62
C ASP A 69 13.56 0.97 15.11
N PRO A 70 13.38 -0.35 14.88
CA PRO A 70 12.11 -0.91 14.38
C PRO A 70 10.96 -0.80 15.40
N ARG A 71 11.23 -0.37 16.65
CA ARG A 71 10.20 -0.20 17.69
C ARG A 71 9.51 1.17 17.61
N ARG A 72 9.95 2.04 16.70
CA ARG A 72 9.33 3.35 16.51
C ARG A 72 7.96 3.18 15.88
N CYS A 73 6.98 3.87 16.43
CA CYS A 73 5.62 3.84 15.92
C CYS A 73 5.60 4.38 14.48
N PHE A 74 5.32 3.49 13.54
CA PHE A 74 5.07 3.82 12.14
C PHE A 74 3.90 2.97 11.69
N ASP A 75 2.77 3.20 12.35
CA ASP A 75 1.58 2.37 12.24
C ASP A 75 0.52 3.03 11.37
N GLN A 76 -0.21 2.22 10.60
CA GLN A 76 -1.45 2.64 9.95
C GLN A 76 -2.66 2.08 10.71
N HIS A 77 -3.77 2.82 10.69
CA HIS A 77 -5.00 2.46 11.38
C HIS A 77 -6.24 2.89 10.59
N PHE A 78 -7.33 2.12 10.73
CA PHE A 78 -8.64 2.45 10.15
C PHE A 78 -9.75 2.26 11.18
N PHE A 79 -10.67 3.22 11.24
CA PHE A 79 -11.86 3.13 12.07
C PHE A 79 -13.08 2.75 11.22
N LEU A 80 -13.79 1.70 11.65
CA LEU A 80 -14.95 1.19 10.96
C LEU A 80 -16.17 1.25 11.88
N ARG A 81 -17.31 1.63 11.30
CA ARG A 81 -18.61 1.48 11.98
C ARG A 81 -19.21 0.14 11.60
N LEU A 82 -19.59 -0.65 12.61
CA LEU A 82 -20.35 -1.87 12.38
C LEU A 82 -21.80 -1.55 12.02
N ARG A 83 -22.37 -2.38 11.14
CA ARG A 83 -23.77 -2.29 10.72
C ARG A 83 -24.71 -3.21 11.50
N SER A 84 -24.15 -4.10 12.31
CA SER A 84 -24.85 -5.11 13.09
C SER A 84 -24.07 -5.40 14.35
N ASP A 85 -24.75 -5.94 15.35
CA ASP A 85 -24.11 -6.41 16.58
C ASP A 85 -23.20 -7.60 16.27
N VAL A 86 -21.94 -7.50 16.67
CA VAL A 86 -20.92 -8.53 16.51
C VAL A 86 -20.33 -8.78 17.89
N THR A 87 -20.07 -10.03 18.25
CA THR A 87 -19.45 -10.32 19.55
C THR A 87 -17.93 -10.15 19.46
N PRO A 88 -17.26 -9.69 20.53
CA PRO A 88 -15.80 -9.63 20.57
C PRO A 88 -15.12 -10.95 20.16
N ASP A 89 -15.66 -12.09 20.61
CA ASP A 89 -15.16 -13.42 20.25
C ASP A 89 -15.23 -13.71 18.75
N SER A 90 -16.33 -13.33 18.09
CA SER A 90 -16.49 -13.55 16.65
C SER A 90 -15.52 -12.71 15.84
N LEU A 91 -15.28 -11.47 16.28
CA LEU A 91 -14.33 -10.57 15.66
C LEU A 91 -12.89 -11.06 15.87
N SER A 92 -12.54 -11.47 17.09
CA SER A 92 -11.23 -12.02 17.40
C SER A 92 -10.92 -13.25 16.54
N LYS A 93 -11.90 -14.15 16.36
CA LYS A 93 -11.77 -15.30 15.44
C LYS A 93 -11.56 -14.88 13.99
N ALA A 94 -12.34 -13.93 13.49
CA ALA A 94 -12.18 -13.42 12.12
C ALA A 94 -10.79 -12.82 11.91
N MET A 95 -10.31 -12.01 12.86
CA MET A 95 -8.97 -11.42 12.82
C MET A 95 -7.88 -12.49 12.86
N HIS A 96 -8.00 -13.49 13.73
CA HIS A 96 -7.08 -14.61 13.75
C HIS A 96 -7.03 -15.31 12.39
N THR A 97 -8.18 -15.58 11.77
CA THR A 97 -8.20 -16.21 10.44
C THR A 97 -7.53 -15.34 9.38
N ILE A 98 -7.75 -14.02 9.42
CA ILE A 98 -7.09 -13.07 8.51
C ILE A 98 -5.57 -13.06 8.71
N VAL A 99 -5.09 -13.00 9.95
CA VAL A 99 -3.66 -13.01 10.27
C VAL A 99 -3.00 -14.32 9.83
N SER A 100 -3.63 -15.47 10.10
CA SER A 100 -3.14 -16.78 9.64
C SER A 100 -3.08 -16.88 8.12
N ARG A 101 -4.02 -16.23 7.43
CA ARG A 101 -4.13 -16.27 5.98
C ARG A 101 -3.11 -15.39 5.26
N HIS A 102 -2.64 -14.31 5.89
CA HIS A 102 -1.76 -13.33 5.26
C HIS A 102 -0.36 -13.34 5.91
N PRO A 103 0.62 -14.03 5.28
CA PRO A 103 2.01 -14.18 5.74
C PRO A 103 2.65 -12.92 6.35
N MET A 104 2.50 -11.78 5.67
CA MET A 104 3.19 -10.55 6.08
C MET A 104 2.68 -9.98 7.41
N LEU A 105 1.45 -10.28 7.82
CA LEU A 105 0.91 -9.82 9.10
C LEU A 105 1.62 -10.46 10.31
N HIS A 106 2.27 -11.60 10.10
CA HIS A 106 3.05 -12.32 11.11
C HIS A 106 4.51 -12.49 10.67
N ALA A 107 5.01 -11.63 9.77
CA ALA A 107 6.42 -11.57 9.43
C ALA A 107 7.28 -11.17 10.65
N ARG A 108 8.51 -11.68 10.68
CA ARG A 108 9.54 -11.35 11.66
C ARG A 108 10.69 -10.66 10.97
N PHE A 109 11.34 -9.76 11.70
CA PHE A 109 12.44 -8.95 11.21
C PHE A 109 13.62 -9.09 12.16
N ASP A 110 14.74 -9.53 11.62
CA ASP A 110 15.94 -9.82 12.39
C ASP A 110 17.13 -9.09 11.76
N GLN A 111 18.00 -8.54 12.60
CA GLN A 111 19.25 -7.95 12.15
C GLN A 111 20.38 -8.96 12.30
N LYS A 112 21.09 -9.24 11.21
CA LYS A 112 22.29 -10.09 11.23
C LYS A 112 23.45 -9.40 11.95
N ASN A 113 24.45 -10.19 12.30
CA ASN A 113 25.71 -9.73 12.89
C ASN A 113 26.46 -8.69 12.02
N ASP A 114 26.21 -8.68 10.70
CA ASP A 114 26.79 -7.71 9.76
C ASP A 114 25.97 -6.41 9.64
N GLY A 115 24.90 -6.27 10.44
CA GLY A 115 24.02 -5.10 10.45
C GLY A 115 22.91 -5.13 9.40
N ARG A 116 22.89 -6.11 8.49
CA ARG A 116 21.83 -6.24 7.50
C ARG A 116 20.55 -6.78 8.12
N TRP A 117 19.43 -6.19 7.74
CA TRP A 117 18.11 -6.67 8.10
C TRP A 117 17.62 -7.74 7.13
N GLU A 118 17.02 -8.78 7.68
CA GLU A 118 16.27 -9.79 6.95
C GLU A 118 14.86 -9.94 7.53
N GLN A 119 14.00 -10.55 6.73
CA GLN A 119 12.64 -10.88 7.15
C GLN A 119 12.35 -12.36 6.90
N ARG A 120 11.50 -12.95 7.72
CA ARG A 120 11.03 -14.33 7.56
C ARG A 120 9.55 -14.43 7.91
N VAL A 121 8.88 -15.42 7.34
CA VAL A 121 7.52 -15.79 7.71
C VAL A 121 7.55 -17.20 8.26
N VAL A 122 7.22 -17.34 9.53
CA VAL A 122 7.09 -18.65 10.19
C VAL A 122 5.68 -19.19 9.91
N PRO A 123 5.54 -20.32 9.19
CA PRO A 123 4.23 -20.89 8.90
C PRO A 123 3.49 -21.27 10.17
N ASP A 124 2.18 -21.05 10.17
CA ASP A 124 1.27 -21.42 11.27
C ASP A 124 1.57 -20.79 12.65
N ASP A 125 2.59 -19.93 12.75
CA ASP A 125 2.91 -19.16 13.96
C ASP A 125 2.46 -17.71 13.81
N VAL A 126 1.23 -17.46 14.27
CA VAL A 126 0.63 -16.13 14.37
C VAL A 126 0.87 -15.45 15.71
N SER A 127 1.75 -15.99 16.57
CA SER A 127 2.15 -15.29 17.79
C SER A 127 2.82 -13.95 17.43
N ASN A 128 2.86 -12.96 18.32
CA ASN A 128 3.55 -11.68 18.07
C ASN A 128 3.19 -11.00 16.73
N SER A 129 1.97 -11.20 16.22
CA SER A 129 1.52 -10.62 14.96
C SER A 129 1.51 -9.10 15.02
N LEU A 130 1.80 -8.48 13.89
CA LEU A 130 1.93 -7.03 13.75
C LEU A 130 0.60 -6.34 13.44
N LEU A 131 -0.52 -7.07 13.58
CA LEU A 131 -1.89 -6.58 13.47
C LEU A 131 -2.58 -6.71 14.83
N TYR A 132 -3.01 -5.57 15.37
CA TYR A 132 -3.66 -5.49 16.67
C TYR A 132 -5.15 -5.14 16.51
N LEU A 133 -6.00 -5.87 17.23
CA LEU A 133 -7.43 -5.62 17.37
C LEU A 133 -7.68 -5.13 18.80
N ASP A 134 -8.37 -4.00 18.94
CA ASP A 134 -8.91 -3.56 20.23
C ASP A 134 -10.41 -3.26 20.08
N VAL A 135 -11.15 -3.43 21.17
CA VAL A 135 -12.60 -3.22 21.21
C VAL A 135 -12.88 -2.05 22.14
N VAL A 136 -12.91 -0.84 21.59
CA VAL A 136 -13.26 0.36 22.35
C VAL A 136 -14.77 0.51 22.39
N THR A 137 -15.32 0.44 23.60
CA THR A 137 -16.74 0.78 23.86
C THR A 137 -16.91 2.30 24.00
N ASP A 138 -18.11 2.81 23.71
CA ASP A 138 -18.47 4.24 23.52
C ASP A 138 -18.08 5.21 24.67
N THR A 139 -17.50 4.73 25.77
CA THR A 139 -17.12 5.53 26.93
C THR A 139 -15.76 6.22 26.84
N ASP A 140 -14.86 5.81 25.92
CA ASP A 140 -13.50 6.35 25.83
C ASP A 140 -13.36 7.43 24.74
N ALA A 141 -13.98 8.58 24.98
CA ALA A 141 -13.85 9.77 24.12
C ALA A 141 -12.40 10.30 24.04
N SER A 142 -11.53 9.93 24.98
CA SER A 142 -10.12 10.34 25.07
C SER A 142 -9.21 9.66 24.03
N PHE A 143 -9.54 8.45 23.57
CA PHE A 143 -8.70 7.71 22.62
C PHE A 143 -8.70 8.33 21.23
N ALA A 144 -9.78 9.04 20.90
CA ALA A 144 -9.98 9.63 19.59
C ALA A 144 -9.25 10.98 19.40
N GLU A 145 -8.55 11.47 20.43
CA GLU A 145 -7.76 12.70 20.41
C GLU A 145 -6.23 12.45 20.27
N SER A 146 -5.73 11.24 20.52
CA SER A 146 -4.28 10.99 20.64
C SER A 146 -3.58 10.48 19.38
N THR A 147 -4.28 10.24 18.26
CA THR A 147 -3.67 9.75 17.01
C THR A 147 -3.41 10.88 16.02
N ALA A 148 -2.79 11.97 16.50
CA ALA A 148 -2.44 13.11 15.67
C ALA A 148 -1.16 12.82 14.87
N ALA A 149 -1.28 11.98 13.83
CA ALA A 149 -0.55 12.06 12.56
C ALA A 149 -0.61 10.74 11.77
N GLY A 150 -0.98 10.86 10.48
CA GLY A 150 -0.78 9.79 9.51
C GLY A 150 -2.02 8.99 9.12
N HIS A 151 -3.01 9.68 8.52
CA HIS A 151 -4.21 9.19 7.82
C HIS A 151 -5.47 8.95 8.67
N HIS A 152 -6.23 10.03 8.90
CA HIS A 152 -7.51 9.99 9.61
C HIS A 152 -8.68 9.57 8.69
N ILE A 153 -9.40 8.50 9.04
CA ILE A 153 -10.84 8.35 8.70
C ILE A 153 -11.63 8.37 10.02
N ARG A 154 -12.59 9.30 10.18
CA ARG A 154 -13.36 9.45 11.42
C ARG A 154 -14.84 9.71 11.16
N ARG A 155 -15.73 8.87 11.72
CA ARG A 155 -16.66 9.23 12.82
C ARG A 155 -17.35 7.98 13.40
N CYS A 156 -17.18 7.85 14.73
CA CYS A 156 -17.64 6.77 15.59
C CYS A 156 -19.15 6.85 15.90
N TRP A 157 -19.72 5.77 16.46
CA TRP A 157 -20.72 5.62 17.55
C TRP A 157 -21.14 4.13 17.47
N GLY A 158 -20.88 3.35 18.53
CA GLY A 158 -21.02 1.88 18.58
C GLY A 158 -20.03 1.08 17.72
N ALA A 159 -18.71 1.30 17.89
CA ALA A 159 -17.66 0.84 16.97
C ALA A 159 -16.81 -0.34 17.48
N PHE A 160 -16.18 -1.07 16.55
CA PHE A 160 -15.10 -2.02 16.80
C PHE A 160 -13.87 -1.55 15.99
N ASN A 161 -12.65 -1.73 16.50
CA ASN A 161 -11.44 -1.22 15.87
C ASN A 161 -10.55 -2.33 15.29
N ILE A 162 -10.18 -2.24 14.01
CA ILE A 162 -8.96 -2.89 13.52
C ILE A 162 -7.85 -1.86 13.72
N GLU A 163 -7.22 -1.91 14.88
CA GLU A 163 -6.71 -0.69 15.48
C GLU A 163 -5.33 -0.30 14.96
N ARG A 164 -4.53 -1.27 14.51
CA ARG A 164 -3.16 -0.96 14.15
C ARG A 164 -2.49 -2.08 13.37
N ALA A 165 -1.88 -1.75 12.25
CA ALA A 165 -0.82 -2.56 11.69
C ALA A 165 0.40 -1.70 11.42
N HIS A 166 1.58 -2.23 11.73
CA HIS A 166 2.81 -1.52 11.43
C HIS A 166 2.93 -1.37 9.90
N HIS A 167 3.11 -0.15 9.41
CA HIS A 167 3.20 0.19 7.98
C HIS A 167 4.34 -0.54 7.24
N PHE A 168 5.24 -1.21 7.97
CA PHE A 168 6.29 -2.06 7.44
C PHE A 168 5.77 -3.37 6.82
N VAL A 169 4.53 -3.75 7.14
CA VAL A 169 3.86 -4.96 6.64
C VAL A 169 2.48 -4.68 6.04
N ILE A 170 2.12 -3.41 5.86
CA ILE A 170 0.81 -3.03 5.35
C ILE A 170 0.85 -1.72 4.55
N ASP A 171 0.01 -1.63 3.52
CA ASP A 171 -0.22 -0.44 2.71
C ASP A 171 -1.75 -0.18 2.51
N LEU A 172 -2.11 0.92 1.85
CA LEU A 172 -3.52 1.27 1.58
C LEU A 172 -4.25 0.23 0.72
N VAL A 173 -3.54 -0.54 -0.11
CA VAL A 173 -4.15 -1.59 -0.94
C VAL A 173 -4.44 -2.83 -0.09
N SER A 174 -3.53 -3.19 0.82
CA SER A 174 -3.63 -4.27 1.79
C SER A 174 -4.82 -4.07 2.71
N TRP A 175 -5.09 -2.83 3.16
CA TRP A 175 -6.30 -2.53 3.93
C TRP A 175 -7.60 -2.89 3.20
N ARG A 176 -7.67 -2.66 1.88
CA ARG A 176 -8.84 -3.08 1.09
C ARG A 176 -8.97 -4.60 1.04
N ILE A 177 -7.85 -5.31 0.89
CA ILE A 177 -7.80 -6.78 0.91
C ILE A 177 -8.30 -7.31 2.27
N LEU A 178 -7.84 -6.73 3.38
CA LEU A 178 -8.28 -7.08 4.73
C LEU A 178 -9.79 -6.86 4.92
N LEU A 179 -10.30 -5.72 4.48
CA LEU A 179 -11.72 -5.39 4.59
C LEU A 179 -12.59 -6.34 3.77
N GLU A 180 -12.16 -6.71 2.57
CA GLU A 180 -12.84 -7.69 1.72
C GLU A 180 -12.83 -9.09 2.35
N ASP A 181 -11.69 -9.55 2.87
CA ASP A 181 -11.56 -10.86 3.51
C ASP A 181 -12.40 -10.96 4.79
N HIS A 182 -12.49 -9.87 5.55
CA HIS A 182 -13.37 -9.75 6.71
C HIS A 182 -14.85 -9.85 6.33
N GLN A 183 -15.30 -9.18 5.26
CA GLN A 183 -16.69 -9.24 4.82
C GLN A 183 -17.07 -10.60 4.22
N ALA A 184 -16.16 -11.25 3.50
CA ALA A 184 -16.42 -12.48 2.77
C ALA A 184 -16.32 -13.76 3.63
N SER A 185 -16.03 -13.67 4.94
CA SER A 185 -15.75 -14.84 5.80
C SER A 185 -14.73 -15.80 5.17
N VAL A 186 -13.67 -15.24 4.55
CA VAL A 186 -12.47 -15.97 4.07
C VAL A 186 -12.68 -16.92 2.87
N SER A 187 -13.81 -16.84 2.14
CA SER A 187 -14.07 -17.74 0.99
C SER A 187 -13.34 -17.39 -0.32
N LEU A 188 -12.48 -16.37 -0.34
CA LEU A 188 -11.84 -15.90 -1.59
C LEU A 188 -10.59 -16.76 -1.94
N PRO A 189 -10.28 -17.00 -3.23
CA PRO A 189 -9.05 -17.67 -3.63
C PRO A 189 -7.79 -16.89 -3.23
N MET A 190 -6.75 -17.60 -2.77
CA MET A 190 -5.45 -17.03 -2.33
C MET A 190 -4.36 -17.04 -3.40
N SER A 191 -4.67 -17.43 -4.64
CA SER A 191 -3.68 -17.66 -5.69
C SER A 191 -2.97 -16.35 -6.10
N SER A 192 -1.99 -15.93 -5.29
CA SER A 192 -1.18 -14.74 -5.49
C SER A 192 0.30 -15.08 -5.24
N THR A 193 1.19 -14.34 -5.88
CA THR A 193 2.64 -14.48 -5.73
C THR A 193 3.02 -14.12 -4.30
N SER A 194 3.58 -15.04 -3.51
CA SER A 194 3.99 -14.72 -2.13
C SER A 194 4.91 -13.48 -2.07
N PHE A 195 4.84 -12.73 -0.98
CA PHE A 195 5.66 -11.52 -0.78
C PHE A 195 7.17 -11.81 -0.91
N GLN A 196 7.61 -12.97 -0.42
CA GLN A 196 8.98 -13.43 -0.54
C GLN A 196 9.42 -13.65 -2.00
N VAL A 197 8.58 -14.32 -2.80
CA VAL A 197 8.82 -14.47 -4.24
C VAL A 197 8.81 -13.10 -4.93
N TRP A 198 7.94 -12.18 -4.51
CA TRP A 198 7.90 -10.82 -5.04
C TRP A 198 9.20 -10.06 -4.77
N CYS A 199 9.73 -10.10 -3.54
CA CYS A 199 11.03 -9.53 -3.20
C CYS A 199 12.16 -10.08 -4.06
N ALA A 200 12.24 -11.41 -4.20
CA ALA A 200 13.28 -12.06 -5.01
C ALA A 200 13.17 -11.68 -6.50
N ARG A 201 11.94 -11.61 -7.04
CA ARG A 201 11.71 -11.18 -8.42
C ARG A 201 12.07 -9.71 -8.63
N GLN A 202 11.72 -8.82 -7.69
CA GLN A 202 12.12 -7.41 -7.75
C GLN A 202 13.64 -7.25 -7.76
N GLU A 203 14.37 -7.96 -6.91
CA GLU A 203 15.83 -7.89 -6.87
C GLU A 203 16.47 -8.38 -8.17
N LYS A 204 15.97 -9.49 -8.71
CA LYS A 204 16.41 -10.03 -9.99
C LYS A 204 16.12 -9.07 -11.14
N TYR A 205 14.94 -8.45 -11.14
CA TYR A 205 14.55 -7.45 -12.14
C TYR A 205 15.40 -6.18 -12.02
N ALA A 206 15.61 -5.66 -10.81
CA ALA A 206 16.47 -4.51 -10.58
C ALA A 206 17.90 -4.75 -11.08
N SER A 207 18.42 -5.97 -10.91
CA SER A 207 19.75 -6.37 -11.40
C SER A 207 19.84 -6.48 -12.92
N SER A 208 18.72 -6.61 -13.63
CA SER A 208 18.69 -6.63 -15.11
C SER A 208 18.49 -5.25 -15.72
N LEU A 209 18.12 -4.25 -14.92
CA LEU A 209 18.01 -2.87 -15.36
C LEU A 209 19.40 -2.24 -15.50
N ASN A 210 19.59 -1.52 -16.60
CA ASN A 210 20.71 -0.60 -16.78
C ASN A 210 20.17 0.83 -16.78
N PRO A 211 19.79 1.38 -15.62
CA PRO A 211 19.32 2.76 -15.56
C PRO A 211 20.44 3.69 -15.99
N GLU A 212 20.12 4.67 -16.84
CA GLU A 212 21.00 5.81 -17.06
C GLU A 212 21.29 6.47 -15.71
N PRO A 213 22.55 6.78 -15.38
CA PRO A 213 22.87 7.42 -14.11
C PRO A 213 22.07 8.71 -14.00
N GLU A 214 21.20 8.79 -12.98
CA GLU A 214 20.44 10.01 -12.71
C GLU A 214 21.44 11.15 -12.50
N SER A 215 21.38 12.17 -13.35
CA SER A 215 22.22 13.34 -13.18
C SER A 215 21.76 14.08 -11.91
N PRO A 216 22.62 14.23 -10.88
CA PRO A 216 22.28 14.95 -9.66
C PRO A 216 21.82 16.39 -9.90
N SER A 217 22.10 16.92 -11.10
CA SER A 217 21.80 18.29 -11.51
C SER A 217 20.32 18.60 -11.76
N ARG A 218 19.44 17.58 -11.89
CA ARG A 218 18.03 17.82 -12.23
C ARG A 218 17.18 18.30 -11.04
N LEU A 219 17.54 17.92 -9.82
CA LEU A 219 16.77 18.27 -8.62
C LEU A 219 17.47 19.40 -7.88
N GLN A 220 16.79 20.54 -7.75
CA GLN A 220 17.27 21.61 -6.88
C GLN A 220 17.12 21.19 -5.42
N PRO A 221 18.12 21.45 -4.56
CA PRO A 221 18.01 21.14 -3.15
C PRO A 221 16.86 21.93 -2.51
N PRO A 222 16.19 21.37 -1.48
CA PRO A 222 15.11 22.07 -0.79
C PRO A 222 15.63 23.35 -0.12
N ARG A 223 14.96 24.46 -0.38
CA ARG A 223 15.21 25.76 0.30
C ARG A 223 14.51 25.80 1.66
N LEU A 224 15.07 25.10 2.65
CA LEU A 224 14.53 25.05 4.01
C LEU A 224 14.61 26.40 4.74
N ASP A 225 15.62 27.19 4.43
CA ASP A 225 15.83 28.56 4.89
C ASP A 225 14.63 29.48 4.59
N TYR A 226 14.07 29.35 3.39
CA TYR A 226 12.89 30.09 2.95
C TYR A 226 11.69 29.87 3.88
N TRP A 227 11.57 28.65 4.41
CA TRP A 227 10.48 28.25 5.30
C TRP A 227 10.80 28.47 6.78
N GLY A 228 11.99 29.00 7.10
CA GLY A 228 12.46 29.12 8.48
C GLY A 228 12.64 27.76 9.17
N VAL A 229 12.81 26.67 8.41
CA VAL A 229 12.95 25.31 8.95
C VAL A 229 14.42 25.03 9.19
N ALA A 230 14.81 24.90 10.46
CA ALA A 230 16.15 24.45 10.83
C ALA A 230 16.28 22.94 10.63
N ASN A 231 17.50 22.47 10.32
CA ASN A 231 17.80 21.04 10.31
C ASN A 231 17.37 20.41 11.65
N ASN A 232 16.69 19.27 11.57
CA ASN A 232 16.17 18.48 12.70
C ASN A 232 14.90 19.01 13.39
N THR A 233 14.28 20.08 12.89
CA THR A 233 12.96 20.55 13.38
C THR A 233 11.78 20.03 12.57
N ASN A 234 12.06 19.51 11.36
CA ASN A 234 11.05 18.90 10.49
C ASN A 234 10.78 17.45 10.91
N ILE A 235 10.09 17.30 12.03
CA ILE A 235 9.61 16.02 12.55
C ILE A 235 8.09 15.99 12.53
N GLU A 236 7.53 14.79 12.49
CA GLU A 236 6.08 14.60 12.46
C GLU A 236 5.36 15.32 13.62
N GLY A 237 5.92 15.29 14.83
CA GLY A 237 5.30 15.92 16.00
C GLY A 237 5.23 17.46 15.94
N ALA A 238 5.93 18.07 14.98
CA ALA A 238 5.88 19.51 14.70
C ALA A 238 4.98 19.84 13.50
N ALA A 239 4.42 18.84 12.83
CA ALA A 239 3.59 19.04 11.65
C ALA A 239 2.22 19.63 12.02
N THR A 240 1.72 20.54 11.18
CA THR A 240 0.33 21.04 11.26
C THR A 240 -0.39 20.66 9.98
N ALA A 241 -1.56 20.04 10.10
CA ALA A 241 -2.39 19.67 8.97
C ALA A 241 -3.49 20.72 8.70
N LYS A 242 -3.68 21.08 7.43
CA LYS A 242 -4.83 21.84 6.95
C LYS A 242 -5.52 21.06 5.84
N ASN A 243 -6.84 20.94 5.94
CA ASN A 243 -7.65 20.17 5.02
C ASN A 243 -8.72 21.07 4.40
N PHE A 244 -9.07 20.77 3.16
CA PHE A 244 -10.24 21.32 2.49
C PHE A 244 -10.91 20.22 1.67
N SER A 245 -12.13 20.47 1.20
CA SER A 245 -12.87 19.53 0.37
C SER A 245 -13.30 20.22 -0.91
N LEU A 246 -13.18 19.49 -2.01
CA LEU A 246 -13.75 19.90 -3.29
C LEU A 246 -15.22 19.49 -3.33
N ASP A 247 -16.03 20.30 -4.01
CA ASP A 247 -17.43 19.96 -4.26
C ASP A 247 -17.53 18.74 -5.21
N SER A 248 -18.73 18.17 -5.29
CA SER A 248 -18.99 16.97 -6.10
C SER A 248 -18.76 17.20 -7.59
N THR A 249 -19.07 18.40 -8.09
CA THR A 249 -18.92 18.73 -9.51
C THR A 249 -17.45 18.79 -9.89
N THR A 250 -16.64 19.49 -9.08
CA THR A 250 -15.20 19.60 -9.27
C THR A 250 -14.53 18.22 -9.14
N SER A 251 -14.89 17.44 -8.13
CA SER A 251 -14.34 16.09 -7.93
C SER A 251 -14.68 15.15 -9.08
N ALA A 252 -15.93 15.17 -9.58
CA ALA A 252 -16.35 14.34 -10.71
C ALA A 252 -15.64 14.71 -12.02
N ALA A 253 -15.33 16.00 -12.20
CA ALA A 253 -14.56 16.47 -13.35
C ALA A 253 -13.12 15.94 -13.32
N ILE A 254 -12.42 16.12 -12.18
CA ILE A 254 -11.03 15.67 -11.98
C ILE A 254 -10.90 14.15 -12.07
N LEU A 255 -11.87 13.39 -11.54
CA LEU A 255 -11.88 11.93 -11.56
C LEU A 255 -12.41 11.34 -12.87
N GLY A 256 -12.88 12.17 -13.79
CA GLY A 256 -13.56 11.75 -15.01
C GLY A 256 -13.09 12.53 -16.23
N TRP A 257 -14.04 13.23 -16.86
CA TRP A 257 -13.92 13.76 -18.21
C TRP A 257 -12.78 14.77 -18.44
N CYS A 258 -12.22 15.40 -17.40
CA CYS A 258 -11.04 16.26 -17.58
C CYS A 258 -9.81 15.50 -18.07
N ASN A 259 -9.76 14.19 -17.82
CA ASN A 259 -8.65 13.35 -18.23
C ASN A 259 -8.67 12.99 -19.72
N ASP A 260 -9.84 13.02 -20.36
CA ASP A 260 -10.03 12.51 -21.72
C ASP A 260 -9.28 13.32 -22.79
N VAL A 261 -9.06 14.62 -22.55
CA VAL A 261 -8.45 15.54 -23.52
C VAL A 261 -6.97 15.21 -23.75
N PHE A 262 -6.26 14.83 -22.70
CA PHE A 262 -4.81 14.60 -22.72
C PHE A 262 -4.41 13.18 -22.30
N ASP A 263 -5.38 12.26 -22.15
CA ASP A 263 -5.19 10.90 -21.63
C ASP A 263 -4.45 10.90 -20.27
N THR A 264 -4.78 11.86 -19.41
CA THR A 264 -4.14 12.00 -18.09
C THR A 264 -4.76 11.08 -17.05
N GLN A 265 -4.12 10.99 -15.90
CA GLN A 265 -4.65 10.44 -14.67
C GLN A 265 -5.02 11.56 -13.69
N PRO A 266 -5.98 11.34 -12.77
CA PRO A 266 -6.35 12.36 -11.78
C PRO A 266 -5.17 12.91 -10.98
N VAL A 267 -4.16 12.08 -10.68
CA VAL A 267 -2.94 12.51 -9.97
C VAL A 267 -2.14 13.54 -10.75
N GLU A 268 -2.10 13.45 -12.07
CA GLU A 268 -1.37 14.40 -12.92
C GLU A 268 -2.07 15.77 -12.91
N LEU A 269 -3.40 15.79 -12.94
CA LEU A 269 -4.18 17.02 -12.79
C LEU A 269 -3.97 17.67 -11.41
N MET A 270 -3.94 16.86 -10.35
CA MET A 270 -3.68 17.35 -8.99
C MET A 270 -2.26 17.91 -8.84
N ILE A 271 -1.25 17.24 -9.40
CA ILE A 271 0.15 17.71 -9.40
C ILE A 271 0.27 19.01 -10.22
N ALA A 272 -0.37 19.09 -11.39
CA ALA A 272 -0.38 20.30 -12.20
C ALA A 272 -1.01 21.49 -11.45
N ALA A 273 -2.14 21.27 -10.78
CA ALA A 273 -2.78 22.30 -9.95
C ALA A 273 -1.90 22.72 -8.76
N LEU A 274 -1.20 21.77 -8.12
CA LEU A 274 -0.25 22.06 -7.03
C LEU A 274 0.92 22.92 -7.52
N ILE A 275 1.57 22.53 -8.63
CA ILE A 275 2.70 23.28 -9.20
C ILE A 275 2.26 24.67 -9.65
N TYR A 276 1.10 24.78 -10.30
CA TYR A 276 0.56 26.05 -10.78
C TYR A 276 0.18 26.99 -9.64
N SER A 277 -0.52 26.50 -8.62
CA SER A 277 -0.86 27.33 -7.45
C SER A 277 0.38 27.76 -6.68
N PHE A 278 1.37 26.88 -6.54
CA PHE A 278 2.64 27.22 -5.89
C PHE A 278 3.39 28.32 -6.63
N SER A 279 3.47 28.27 -7.96
CA SER A 279 4.17 29.29 -8.75
C SER A 279 3.49 30.65 -8.72
N LEU A 280 2.15 30.69 -8.59
CA LEU A 280 1.40 31.93 -8.41
C LEU A 280 1.63 32.56 -7.04
N VAL A 281 1.71 31.75 -5.98
CA VAL A 281 1.86 32.24 -4.60
C VAL A 281 3.31 32.60 -4.27
N PHE A 282 4.26 31.80 -4.75
CA PHE A 282 5.70 31.96 -4.45
C PHE A 282 6.47 32.33 -5.72
N SER A 283 6.21 33.53 -6.24
CA SER A 283 6.78 34.03 -7.50
C SER A 283 8.28 34.38 -7.43
N ASP A 284 8.86 34.40 -6.23
CA ASP A 284 10.25 34.76 -5.97
C ASP A 284 11.21 33.55 -5.97
N ARG A 285 10.72 32.39 -6.43
CA ARG A 285 11.47 31.14 -6.46
C ARG A 285 11.05 30.21 -7.61
N PRO A 286 11.90 29.24 -7.97
CA PRO A 286 11.51 28.14 -8.85
C PRO A 286 10.39 27.28 -8.26
N THR A 287 9.69 26.57 -9.14
CA THR A 287 8.59 25.67 -8.77
C THR A 287 9.08 24.54 -7.86
N LEU A 288 8.15 23.92 -7.12
CA LEU A 288 8.49 22.82 -6.21
C LEU A 288 8.90 21.54 -6.95
N ALA A 289 9.77 20.75 -6.32
CA ALA A 289 9.93 19.34 -6.63
C ALA A 289 8.83 18.55 -5.90
N VAL A 290 8.12 17.69 -6.62
CA VAL A 290 7.06 16.85 -6.07
C VAL A 290 7.59 15.42 -5.95
N PHE A 291 7.56 14.88 -4.74
CA PHE A 291 7.68 13.45 -4.53
C PHE A 291 6.29 12.83 -4.60
N SER A 292 6.09 11.90 -5.53
CA SER A 292 4.82 11.19 -5.70
C SER A 292 5.00 9.75 -5.26
N GLU A 293 4.19 9.32 -4.29
CA GLU A 293 4.12 7.94 -3.87
C GLU A 293 3.12 7.17 -4.74
N GLY A 294 3.52 5.99 -5.21
CA GLY A 294 2.67 5.05 -5.93
C GLY A 294 2.36 3.84 -5.07
N HIS A 295 1.52 2.93 -5.57
CA HIS A 295 1.18 1.72 -4.81
C HIS A 295 2.29 0.64 -4.83
N GLY A 296 3.30 0.73 -5.71
CA GLY A 296 4.44 -0.19 -5.71
C GLY A 296 4.13 -1.62 -6.18
N ARG A 297 3.07 -1.79 -6.98
CA ARG A 297 2.54 -3.09 -7.46
C ARG A 297 2.57 -3.17 -8.99
N GLU A 298 3.59 -2.56 -9.57
CA GLU A 298 3.86 -2.56 -11.00
C GLU A 298 4.50 -3.90 -11.38
N VAL A 299 3.74 -4.73 -12.09
CA VAL A 299 4.22 -6.04 -12.55
C VAL A 299 5.00 -5.91 -13.85
N PHE A 300 6.12 -6.61 -13.95
CA PHE A 300 6.98 -6.68 -15.15
C PHE A 300 6.90 -8.03 -15.88
N ASP A 301 6.09 -8.96 -15.37
CA ASP A 301 5.83 -10.27 -15.96
C ASP A 301 4.39 -10.71 -15.68
N ASP A 302 3.73 -11.37 -16.63
CA ASP A 302 2.33 -11.79 -16.53
C ASP A 302 2.12 -12.93 -15.51
N GLY A 303 3.18 -13.65 -15.15
CA GLY A 303 3.19 -14.67 -14.10
C GLY A 303 3.29 -14.12 -12.68
N ILE A 304 3.23 -12.79 -12.50
CA ILE A 304 3.18 -12.13 -11.19
C ILE A 304 1.73 -11.75 -10.87
N ASP A 305 1.27 -12.17 -9.69
CA ASP A 305 -0.03 -11.79 -9.14
C ASP A 305 0.13 -11.14 -7.77
N LEU A 306 0.01 -9.80 -7.72
CA LEU A 306 0.03 -9.02 -6.48
C LEU A 306 -1.37 -8.58 -6.04
N SER A 307 -2.43 -9.14 -6.64
CA SER A 307 -3.79 -8.63 -6.46
C SER A 307 -4.36 -8.83 -5.06
N ARG A 308 -3.87 -9.85 -4.34
CA ARG A 308 -4.27 -10.20 -2.96
C ARG A 308 -3.10 -10.24 -1.98
N ASN A 309 -1.95 -9.68 -2.34
CA ASN A 309 -0.81 -9.59 -1.42
C ASN A 309 -1.02 -8.52 -0.36
N ILE A 310 -0.61 -8.82 0.87
CA ILE A 310 -0.46 -7.86 1.95
C ILE A 310 1.02 -7.56 2.16
N GLY A 311 1.33 -6.28 2.36
CA GLY A 311 2.69 -5.75 2.48
C GLY A 311 3.09 -4.87 1.31
#